data_AF-A0A367IMV8-F1
#
_entry.id   AF-A0A367IMV8-F1
#
_cell.length_a   1.000
_cell.length_b   1.000
_cell.length_c   1.000
_cell.angle_alpha   90.00
_cell.angle_beta   90.00
_cell.angle_gamma   90.00
#
_symmetry.space_group_name_H-M   'P 1'
#
loop_
_entity.id
_entity.type
_entity.pdbx_description
1 polymer ?
#
loop_
_entity_poly.entity_id
_entity_poly.type
_entity_poly.pdbx_seq_one_letter_code
_entity_poly.pdbx_strand_id
1 'polypeptide(L)'
;LKPLDIEIMKRLGSRVNLIPVVAKADTLTPTDLALFKQNIRQAMEDHHINVYACPIESEDEEVTSRNKEIANASPFAVIGSTEIVQSAEGKQVRGREYSWGVAEVENEDHCDFKKLRNLLIRTHMLDLMTTTEETHYENYRQQQMATRKFGEPKTVKKPENLKFREKEEELRKSFTSKVKSEESRFREWEQQLINERDRLNKDLETQHSQIKQLESDLDKLYQQQVSRNGTVRR
;
A
#
# COMPACT_ATOMS: atom_id res chain seq x y z
N LEU A 1 22.73 14.40 17.29
CA LEU A 1 21.55 14.01 16.46
C LEU A 1 20.28 14.35 17.23
N LYS A 2 19.18 14.73 16.56
CA LYS A 2 17.92 14.91 17.28
C LYS A 2 17.37 13.54 17.71
N PRO A 3 16.59 13.44 18.80
CA PRO A 3 15.98 12.17 19.21
C PRO A 3 15.13 11.52 18.11
N LEU A 4 14.44 12.34 17.31
CA LEU A 4 13.67 11.88 16.17
C LEU A 4 14.54 11.23 15.08
N ASP A 5 15.70 11.83 14.77
CA ASP A 5 16.63 11.31 13.77
C ASP A 5 17.13 9.92 14.20
N ILE A 6 17.46 9.76 15.49
CA ILE A 6 17.93 8.50 16.06
C ILE A 6 16.88 7.40 15.90
N GLU A 7 15.63 7.66 16.26
CA GLU A 7 14.55 6.68 16.14
C GLU A 7 14.28 6.29 14.69
N ILE A 8 14.27 7.27 13.78
CA ILE A 8 14.05 7.02 12.35
C ILE A 8 15.22 6.21 11.77
N MET A 9 16.45 6.62 12.04
CA MET A 9 17.66 5.96 11.54
C MET A 9 17.76 4.52 12.06
N LYS A 10 17.42 4.26 13.33
CA LYS A 10 17.35 2.89 13.88
C LYS A 10 16.35 2.02 13.11
N ARG A 11 15.15 2.54 12.85
CA ARG A 11 14.12 1.79 12.12
C ARG A 11 14.52 1.55 10.66
N LEU A 12 15.09 2.57 10.01
CA LEU A 12 15.50 2.50 8.61
C LEU A 12 16.73 1.62 8.40
N GLY A 13 17.74 1.69 9.26
CA GLY A 13 18.98 0.93 9.12
C GLY A 13 18.79 -0.60 9.12
N SER A 14 17.68 -1.10 9.67
CA SER A 14 17.33 -2.53 9.60
C SER A 14 16.72 -2.95 8.25
N ARG A 15 16.21 -2.00 7.45
CA ARG A 15 15.41 -2.27 6.25
C ARG A 15 16.03 -1.77 4.95
N VAL A 16 16.93 -0.80 5.02
CA VAL A 16 17.53 -0.17 3.85
C VAL A 16 18.99 0.19 4.12
N ASN A 17 19.76 0.30 3.05
CA ASN A 17 21.10 0.86 3.08
C ASN A 17 21.04 2.34 3.46
N LEU A 18 21.39 2.65 4.71
CA LEU A 18 21.32 4.00 5.26
C LEU A 18 22.64 4.73 5.02
N ILE A 19 22.62 5.84 4.29
CA ILE A 19 23.80 6.69 4.05
C ILE A 19 23.57 8.07 4.70
N PRO A 20 24.32 8.43 5.76
CA PRO A 20 24.12 9.67 6.49
C PRO A 20 24.80 10.84 5.77
N VAL A 21 24.07 11.95 5.68
CA VAL A 21 24.48 13.15 4.96
C VAL A 21 24.24 14.38 5.84
N VAL A 22 25.25 15.24 5.94
CA VAL A 22 25.14 16.58 6.51
C VAL A 22 24.73 17.53 5.40
N ALA A 23 23.46 17.95 5.42
CA ALA A 23 22.91 18.88 4.45
C ALA A 23 23.39 20.32 4.72
N LYS A 24 23.44 21.14 3.67
CA LYS A 24 23.82 22.57 3.74
C LYS A 24 25.15 22.78 4.46
N ALA A 25 26.16 21.99 4.09
CA ALA A 25 27.47 22.02 4.72
C ALA A 25 28.17 23.39 4.63
N ASP A 26 27.80 24.21 3.65
CA ASP A 26 28.25 25.59 3.48
C ASP A 26 27.83 26.56 4.59
N THR A 27 26.93 26.13 5.49
CA THR A 27 26.54 26.91 6.68
C THR A 27 27.46 26.68 7.89
N LEU A 28 28.39 25.73 7.80
CA LEU A 28 29.29 25.35 8.88
C LEU A 28 30.73 25.66 8.50
N THR A 29 31.52 26.07 9.49
CA THR A 29 32.98 26.20 9.30
C THR A 29 33.62 24.81 9.19
N PRO A 30 34.80 24.67 8.55
CA PRO A 30 35.48 23.38 8.44
C PRO A 30 35.77 22.73 9.81
N THR A 31 36.08 23.54 10.83
CA THR A 31 36.31 23.10 12.21
C THR A 31 35.03 22.59 12.87
N ASP A 32 33.93 23.34 12.74
CA ASP A 32 32.64 22.94 13.32
C ASP A 32 32.08 21.70 12.61
N LEU A 33 32.29 21.61 11.30
CA LEU A 33 31.90 20.47 10.49
C LEU A 33 32.65 19.20 10.94
N ALA A 34 33.95 19.29 11.21
CA ALA A 34 34.73 18.15 11.69
C ALA A 34 34.21 17.65 13.06
N LEU A 35 33.97 18.57 13.99
CA LEU A 35 33.39 18.24 15.30
C LEU A 35 31.97 17.66 15.15
N PHE A 36 31.16 18.23 14.27
CA PHE A 36 29.80 17.76 14.02
C PHE A 36 29.78 16.35 13.42
N LYS A 37 30.68 16.05 12.47
CA LYS A 37 30.85 14.69 11.92
C LYS A 37 31.28 13.71 13.01
N GLN A 38 32.22 14.08 13.88
CA GLN A 38 32.65 13.24 15.00
C GLN A 38 31.49 12.94 15.96
N ASN A 39 30.72 13.96 16.34
CA ASN A 39 29.56 13.80 17.21
C ASN A 39 28.47 12.92 16.58
N ILE A 40 28.27 13.02 15.26
CA ILE A 40 27.33 12.12 14.55
C ILE A 40 27.85 10.68 14.57
N ARG A 41 29.14 10.44 14.31
CA ARG A 41 29.73 9.08 14.35
C ARG A 41 29.57 8.46 15.73
N GLN A 42 29.92 9.19 16.78
CA GLN A 42 29.78 8.72 18.15
C GLN A 42 28.31 8.42 18.49
N ALA A 43 27.39 9.32 18.12
CA ALA A 43 25.96 9.09 18.36
C ALA A 43 25.38 7.91 17.55
N MET A 44 25.95 7.58 16.39
CA MET A 44 25.55 6.38 15.63
C MET A 44 26.05 5.10 16.31
N GLU A 45 27.27 5.12 16.84
CA GLU A 45 27.89 4.00 17.56
C GLU A 45 27.18 3.73 18.89
N ASP A 46 26.98 4.76 19.72
CA ASP A 46 26.30 4.70 21.03
C ASP A 46 24.86 4.17 20.92
N HIS A 47 24.26 4.30 19.74
CA HIS A 47 22.89 3.89 19.48
C HIS A 47 22.79 2.66 18.58
N HIS A 48 23.91 2.06 18.18
CA HIS A 48 23.99 0.89 17.31
C HIS A 48 23.14 1.05 16.04
N ILE A 49 23.25 2.23 15.41
CA ILE A 49 22.55 2.51 14.16
C ILE A 49 23.29 1.78 13.03
N ASN A 50 22.59 0.89 12.32
CA ASN A 50 23.16 0.22 11.16
C ASN A 50 23.23 1.18 9.97
N VAL A 51 24.45 1.47 9.53
CA VAL A 51 24.75 2.39 8.44
C VAL A 51 25.42 1.61 7.32
N TYR A 52 25.16 1.96 6.07
CA TYR A 52 25.85 1.35 4.94
C TYR A 52 27.35 1.63 5.04
N ALA A 53 28.13 0.57 5.08
CA ALA A 53 29.59 0.59 5.07
C ALA A 53 30.09 -0.06 3.78
N CYS A 54 30.99 0.62 3.08
CA CYS A 54 31.61 0.06 1.89
C CYS A 54 32.43 -1.19 2.28
N PRO A 55 32.38 -2.28 1.51
CA PRO A 55 33.24 -3.44 1.74
C PRO A 55 34.71 -3.03 1.57
N ILE A 56 35.48 -3.07 2.66
CA ILE A 56 36.90 -2.64 2.67
C ILE A 56 37.82 -3.76 2.17
N GLU A 57 37.38 -5.01 2.23
CA GLU A 57 38.18 -6.16 1.83
C GLU A 57 37.92 -6.48 0.35
N SER A 58 38.82 -6.01 -0.51
CA SER A 58 38.91 -6.45 -1.92
C SER A 58 40.31 -6.94 -2.24
N GLU A 59 40.43 -7.84 -3.22
CA GLU A 59 41.73 -8.33 -3.72
C GLU A 59 42.61 -7.22 -4.30
N ASP A 60 41.99 -6.12 -4.74
CA ASP A 60 42.68 -4.93 -5.26
C ASP A 60 43.02 -3.91 -4.14
N GLU A 61 44.30 -3.55 -4.02
CA GLU A 61 44.78 -2.55 -3.05
C GLU A 61 44.23 -1.14 -3.35
N GLU A 62 44.08 -0.75 -4.62
CA GLU A 62 43.53 0.56 -5.01
C GLU A 62 42.05 0.70 -4.61
N VAL A 63 41.27 -0.36 -4.80
CA VAL A 63 39.85 -0.39 -4.41
C VAL A 63 39.72 -0.33 -2.90
N THR A 64 40.58 -1.05 -2.18
CA THR A 64 40.66 -1.01 -0.71
C THR A 64 40.96 0.40 -0.19
N SER A 65 41.94 1.10 -0.78
CA SER A 65 42.28 2.48 -0.37
C SER A 65 41.11 3.43 -0.60
N ARG A 66 40.49 3.38 -1.78
CA ARG A 66 39.34 4.21 -2.13
C ARG A 66 38.14 3.94 -1.21
N ASN A 67 37.89 2.69 -0.86
CA ASN A 67 36.77 2.33 0.02
C ASN A 67 37.01 2.82 1.46
N LYS A 68 38.26 2.80 1.94
CA LYS A 68 38.65 3.41 3.23
C LYS A 68 38.43 4.93 3.23
N GLU A 69 38.82 5.63 2.17
CA GLU A 69 38.60 7.08 2.05
C GLU A 69 37.12 7.43 2.09
N ILE A 70 36.29 6.68 1.37
CA ILE A 70 34.84 6.86 1.32
C ILE A 70 34.21 6.56 2.68
N ALA A 71 34.62 5.48 3.35
CA ALA A 71 34.17 5.15 4.70
C ALA A 71 34.53 6.26 5.71
N ASN A 72 35.76 6.78 5.64
CA ASN A 72 36.22 7.89 6.48
C ASN A 72 35.52 9.22 6.17
N ALA A 73 35.01 9.41 4.95
CA ALA A 73 34.25 10.60 4.57
C ALA A 73 32.82 10.60 5.13
N SER A 74 32.25 9.43 5.44
CA SER A 74 30.91 9.30 6.03
C SER A 74 30.89 9.82 7.48
N PRO A 75 29.92 10.68 7.88
CA PRO A 75 28.81 11.21 7.09
C PRO A 75 29.22 12.30 6.09
N PHE A 76 28.68 12.23 4.86
CA PHE A 76 29.07 13.13 3.76
C PHE A 76 28.54 14.54 3.97
N ALA A 77 29.40 15.54 3.89
CA ALA A 77 29.01 16.94 3.96
C ALA A 77 28.71 17.47 2.56
N VAL A 78 27.46 17.80 2.25
CA VAL A 78 27.05 18.14 0.89
C VAL A 78 26.44 19.53 0.78
N ILE A 79 26.70 20.14 -0.36
CA ILE A 79 26.09 21.38 -0.82
C ILE A 79 25.30 21.03 -2.09
N GLY A 80 24.03 21.43 -2.15
CA GLY A 80 23.18 21.23 -3.33
C GLY A 80 22.91 22.56 -4.01
N SER A 81 23.10 22.62 -5.33
CA SER A 81 22.66 23.74 -6.16
C SER A 81 22.30 23.25 -7.57
N THR A 82 21.25 23.84 -8.14
CA THR A 82 20.87 23.67 -9.55
C THR A 82 21.35 24.84 -10.42
N GLU A 83 21.80 25.93 -9.81
CA GLU A 83 22.20 27.16 -10.48
C GLU A 83 23.64 27.05 -11.00
N ILE A 84 23.88 27.67 -12.16
CA ILE A 84 25.21 27.77 -12.78
C ILE A 84 25.74 29.17 -12.48
N VAL A 85 26.87 29.22 -11.80
CA VAL A 85 27.53 30.44 -11.36
C VAL A 85 28.94 30.50 -11.95
N GLN A 86 29.49 31.70 -12.11
CA GLN A 86 30.89 31.86 -12.49
C GLN A 86 31.78 31.65 -11.28
N SER A 87 32.68 30.68 -11.37
CA SER A 87 33.77 30.46 -10.41
C SER A 87 34.72 31.67 -10.40
N ALA A 88 35.51 31.79 -9.34
CA ALA A 88 36.63 32.75 -9.27
C ALA A 88 37.61 32.60 -10.45
N GLU A 89 37.70 31.40 -11.05
CA GLU A 89 38.51 31.13 -12.25
C GLU A 89 37.80 31.44 -13.58
N GLY A 90 36.60 32.02 -13.56
CA GLY A 90 35.79 32.33 -14.75
C GLY A 90 35.08 31.13 -15.38
N LYS A 91 35.23 29.93 -14.82
CA LYS A 91 34.54 28.71 -15.27
C LYS A 91 33.08 28.72 -14.83
N GLN A 92 32.18 28.24 -15.69
CA GLN A 92 30.79 28.00 -15.31
C GLN A 92 30.67 26.69 -14.55
N VAL A 93 30.31 26.77 -13.27
CA VAL A 93 30.20 25.61 -12.38
C VAL A 93 28.87 25.65 -11.63
N ARG A 94 28.39 24.49 -11.19
CA ARG A 94 27.21 24.43 -10.31
C ARG A 94 27.62 24.85 -8.90
N GLY A 95 26.93 25.83 -8.34
CA GLY A 95 27.35 26.42 -7.07
C GLY A 95 26.28 27.32 -6.47
N ARG A 96 26.52 27.76 -5.24
CA ARG A 96 25.71 28.79 -4.56
C ARG A 96 26.54 30.06 -4.49
N GLU A 97 26.02 31.16 -5.04
CA GLU A 97 26.68 32.46 -4.97
C GLU A 97 26.25 33.23 -3.72
N TYR A 98 27.22 33.74 -2.99
CA TYR A 98 27.06 34.59 -1.82
C TYR A 98 27.80 35.91 -2.04
N SER A 99 27.44 36.95 -1.27
CA SER A 99 28.11 38.25 -1.33
C SER A 99 29.62 38.19 -1.01
N TRP A 100 30.06 37.13 -0.33
CA TRP A 100 31.45 36.91 0.08
C TRP A 100 32.19 35.85 -0.75
N GLY A 101 31.53 35.18 -1.70
CA GLY A 101 32.16 34.14 -2.52
C GLY A 101 31.19 33.13 -3.10
N VAL A 102 31.74 32.14 -3.79
CA VAL A 102 30.96 31.10 -4.50
C VAL A 102 31.28 29.73 -3.92
N ALA A 103 30.24 29.04 -3.43
CA ALA A 103 30.35 27.67 -2.95
C ALA A 103 30.10 26.68 -4.10
N GLU A 104 31.18 26.18 -4.70
CA GLU A 104 31.14 25.18 -5.77
C GLU A 104 30.72 23.79 -5.28
N VAL A 105 29.76 23.16 -5.96
CA VAL A 105 29.21 21.84 -5.57
C VAL A 105 30.11 20.68 -5.96
N GLU A 106 30.86 20.78 -7.06
CA GLU A 106 31.72 19.69 -7.53
C GLU A 106 33.16 19.75 -7.02
N ASN A 107 33.48 20.78 -6.22
CA ASN A 107 34.79 21.00 -5.64
C ASN A 107 34.95 20.21 -4.32
N GLU A 108 35.99 19.38 -4.24
CA GLU A 108 36.25 18.50 -3.09
C GLU A 108 36.72 19.26 -1.85
N ASP A 109 37.29 20.45 -2.01
CA ASP A 109 37.69 21.31 -0.91
C ASP A 109 36.50 22.01 -0.25
N HIS A 110 35.38 22.14 -0.99
CA HIS A 110 34.15 22.77 -0.50
C HIS A 110 33.15 21.75 0.05
N CYS A 111 32.99 20.59 -0.60
CA CYS A 111 32.08 19.56 -0.12
C CYS A 111 32.38 18.15 -0.64
N ASP A 112 31.82 17.16 0.06
CA ASP A 112 31.96 15.73 -0.28
C ASP A 112 30.94 15.26 -1.34
N PHE A 113 30.26 16.17 -2.05
CA PHE A 113 29.23 15.80 -3.03
C PHE A 113 29.78 14.87 -4.12
N LYS A 114 30.99 15.12 -4.61
CA LYS A 114 31.66 14.28 -5.61
C LYS A 114 31.88 12.86 -5.10
N LYS A 115 32.28 12.69 -3.83
CA LYS A 115 32.45 11.39 -3.17
C LYS A 115 31.11 10.65 -3.04
N LEU A 116 30.06 11.34 -2.58
CA LEU A 116 28.71 10.78 -2.48
C LEU A 116 28.18 10.32 -3.85
N ARG A 117 28.31 11.15 -4.89
CA ARG A 117 27.90 10.80 -6.26
C ARG A 117 28.64 9.57 -6.78
N ASN A 118 29.95 9.51 -6.56
CA ASN A 118 30.77 8.38 -7.01
C ASN A 118 30.38 7.09 -6.28
N LEU A 119 30.09 7.15 -4.98
CA LEU A 119 29.56 6.00 -4.21
C LEU A 119 28.26 5.50 -4.84
N LEU A 120 27.26 6.37 -4.99
CA LEU A 120 25.91 5.98 -5.41
C LEU A 120 25.82 5.50 -6.85
N ILE A 121 26.52 6.16 -7.79
CA ILE A 121 26.27 5.97 -9.22
C ILE A 121 27.40 5.21 -9.93
N ARG A 122 28.65 5.32 -9.46
CA ARG A 122 29.80 4.79 -10.21
C ARG A 122 30.37 3.51 -9.62
N THR A 123 30.48 3.44 -8.30
CA THR A 123 31.37 2.46 -7.67
C THR A 123 30.63 1.41 -6.87
N HIS A 124 29.62 1.79 -6.09
CA HIS A 124 28.96 0.89 -5.14
C HIS A 124 27.49 0.62 -5.48
N MET A 125 27.02 0.98 -6.68
CA MET A 125 25.63 0.77 -7.08
C MET A 125 25.25 -0.72 -7.02
N LEU A 126 26.10 -1.60 -7.56
CA LEU A 126 25.85 -3.04 -7.56
C LEU A 126 25.85 -3.61 -6.14
N ASP A 127 26.80 -3.20 -5.31
CA ASP A 127 26.88 -3.63 -3.90
C ASP A 127 25.64 -3.19 -3.10
N LEU A 128 25.17 -1.95 -3.31
CA LEU A 128 23.91 -1.46 -2.72
C LEU A 128 22.69 -2.28 -3.17
N MET A 129 22.67 -2.77 -4.41
CA MET A 129 21.61 -3.65 -4.89
C MET A 129 21.70 -5.04 -4.23
N THR A 130 22.88 -5.65 -4.23
CA THR A 130 23.13 -6.97 -3.63
C THR A 130 22.80 -6.99 -2.14
N THR A 131 23.29 -6.02 -1.36
CA THR A 131 22.93 -5.88 0.07
C THR A 131 21.44 -5.68 0.29
N THR A 132 20.75 -4.97 -0.60
CA THR A 132 19.28 -4.83 -0.52
C THR A 132 18.58 -6.16 -0.75
N GLU A 133 19.01 -6.95 -1.72
CA GLU A 133 18.41 -8.24 -2.05
C GLU A 133 18.72 -9.31 -0.99
N GLU A 134 20.00 -9.53 -0.71
CA GLU A 134 20.48 -10.64 0.12
C GLU A 134 20.30 -10.40 1.61
N THR A 135 20.35 -9.15 2.05
CA THR A 135 20.22 -8.83 3.48
C THR A 135 18.85 -8.26 3.79
N HIS A 136 18.51 -7.10 3.24
CA HIS A 136 17.30 -6.38 3.67
C HIS A 136 16.01 -7.10 3.23
N TYR A 137 15.94 -7.52 1.97
CA TYR A 137 14.79 -8.22 1.44
C TYR A 137 14.64 -9.62 2.03
N GLU A 138 15.72 -10.40 2.12
CA GLU A 138 15.65 -11.72 2.77
C GLU A 138 15.27 -11.63 4.25
N ASN A 139 15.80 -10.67 5.02
CA ASN A 139 15.36 -10.45 6.41
C ASN A 139 13.86 -10.19 6.49
N TYR A 140 13.33 -9.34 5.60
CA TYR A 140 11.89 -9.11 5.51
C TYR A 140 11.13 -10.39 5.11
N ARG A 141 11.63 -11.12 4.11
CA ARG A 141 11.02 -12.36 3.61
C ARG A 141 10.95 -13.42 4.72
N GLN A 142 12.02 -13.61 5.47
CA GLN A 142 12.08 -14.52 6.62
C GLN A 142 11.07 -14.14 7.70
N GLN A 143 11.01 -12.86 8.10
CA GLN A 143 10.02 -12.38 9.08
C GLN A 143 8.58 -12.61 8.61
N GLN A 144 8.32 -12.39 7.32
CA GLN A 144 6.99 -12.59 6.74
C GLN A 144 6.63 -14.09 6.63
N MET A 145 7.60 -14.96 6.35
CA MET A 145 7.37 -16.41 6.35
C MET A 145 7.14 -16.94 7.77
N ALA A 146 7.87 -16.44 8.78
CA ALA A 146 7.68 -16.83 10.18
C ALA A 146 6.32 -16.40 10.75
N THR A 147 5.80 -15.25 10.31
CA THR A 147 4.53 -14.71 10.81
C THR A 147 3.30 -15.27 10.08
N ARG A 148 3.48 -15.83 8.88
CA ARG A 148 2.36 -16.39 8.10
C ARG A 148 2.05 -17.82 8.50
N LYS A 149 0.80 -18.09 8.86
CA LYS A 149 0.23 -19.44 8.79
C LYS A 149 -0.03 -19.78 7.32
N PHE A 150 0.36 -20.99 6.92
CA PHE A 150 0.17 -21.47 5.54
C PHE A 150 -1.31 -21.43 5.17
N GLY A 151 -1.67 -20.77 4.06
CA GLY A 151 -3.04 -20.72 3.54
C GLY A 151 -3.89 -19.49 3.91
N GLU A 152 -3.42 -18.57 4.76
CA GLU A 152 -4.16 -17.32 5.00
C GLU A 152 -3.88 -16.27 3.89
N PRO A 153 -4.92 -15.64 3.32
CA PRO A 153 -4.75 -14.58 2.33
C PRO A 153 -3.99 -13.40 2.95
N LYS A 154 -3.22 -12.67 2.13
CA LYS A 154 -2.50 -11.45 2.53
C LYS A 154 -3.44 -10.52 3.29
N THR A 155 -3.37 -10.49 4.61
CA THR A 155 -3.91 -9.38 5.40
C THR A 155 -2.96 -8.22 5.13
N VAL A 156 -3.27 -7.44 4.09
CA VAL A 156 -2.73 -6.09 3.95
C VAL A 156 -2.97 -5.45 5.30
N LYS A 157 -1.91 -5.17 6.05
CA LYS A 157 -2.00 -4.40 7.30
C LYS A 157 -2.67 -3.08 6.89
N LYS A 158 -3.99 -3.00 7.08
CA LYS A 158 -4.78 -1.80 6.80
C LYS A 158 -4.12 -0.70 7.62
N PRO A 159 -3.78 0.46 7.04
CA PRO A 159 -3.17 1.55 7.79
C PRO A 159 -4.08 1.89 8.97
N GLU A 160 -3.52 1.87 10.18
CA GLU A 160 -4.19 2.26 11.42
C GLU A 160 -4.59 3.74 11.34
N ASN A 161 -5.81 3.99 10.89
CA ASN A 161 -6.51 5.23 11.20
C ASN A 161 -7.86 4.83 11.80
N LEU A 162 -8.03 5.04 13.12
CA LEU A 162 -9.27 4.76 13.84
C LEU A 162 -10.51 5.35 13.13
N LYS A 163 -10.38 6.55 12.55
CA LYS A 163 -11.46 7.25 11.83
C LYS A 163 -12.00 6.51 10.60
N PHE A 164 -11.20 5.68 9.94
CA PHE A 164 -11.68 4.89 8.80
C PHE A 164 -12.41 3.63 9.25
N ARG A 165 -12.10 3.08 10.43
CA ARG A 165 -12.82 1.94 11.00
C ARG A 165 -14.24 2.30 11.41
N GLU A 166 -14.42 3.45 12.07
CA GLU A 166 -15.76 3.92 12.48
C GLU A 166 -16.67 4.15 11.28
N LYS A 167 -16.16 4.80 10.22
CA LYS A 167 -16.90 4.98 8.96
C LYS A 167 -17.22 3.66 8.26
N GLU A 168 -16.31 2.70 8.26
CA GLU A 168 -16.56 1.37 7.66
C GLU A 168 -17.63 0.58 8.44
N GLU A 169 -17.60 0.65 9.78
CA GLU A 169 -18.62 0.02 10.63
C GLU A 169 -19.99 0.70 10.49
N GLU A 170 -20.03 2.02 10.36
CA GLU A 170 -21.26 2.77 10.15
C GLU A 170 -21.89 2.47 8.78
N LEU A 171 -21.08 2.40 7.72
CA LEU A 171 -21.55 1.94 6.40
C LEU A 171 -22.08 0.51 6.45
N ARG A 172 -21.39 -0.40 7.14
CA ARG A 172 -21.83 -1.79 7.29
C ARG A 172 -23.16 -1.89 8.03
N LYS A 173 -23.34 -1.12 9.12
CA LYS A 173 -24.62 -1.07 9.87
C LYS A 173 -25.76 -0.51 9.03
N SER A 174 -25.51 0.56 8.26
CA SER A 174 -26.52 1.12 7.36
C SER A 174 -26.90 0.11 6.26
N PHE A 175 -25.93 -0.58 5.67
CA PHE A 175 -26.17 -1.58 4.63
C PHE A 175 -26.95 -2.79 5.18
N THR A 176 -26.57 -3.35 6.32
CA THR A 176 -27.29 -4.48 6.92
C THR A 176 -28.71 -4.10 7.32
N SER A 177 -28.93 -2.89 7.83
CA SER A 177 -30.29 -2.39 8.10
C SER A 177 -31.13 -2.26 6.83
N LYS A 178 -30.54 -1.78 5.72
CA LYS A 178 -31.21 -1.68 4.42
C LYS A 178 -31.54 -3.04 3.81
N VAL A 179 -30.60 -3.98 3.88
CA VAL A 179 -30.84 -5.36 3.41
C VAL A 179 -31.96 -5.99 4.22
N LYS A 180 -31.95 -5.84 5.54
CA LYS A 180 -33.00 -6.38 6.42
C LYS A 180 -34.39 -5.77 6.13
N SER A 181 -34.46 -4.47 5.84
CA SER A 181 -35.74 -3.83 5.47
C SER A 181 -36.24 -4.32 4.11
N GLU A 182 -35.35 -4.44 3.11
CA GLU A 182 -35.72 -4.96 1.81
C GLU A 182 -36.12 -6.45 1.88
N GLU A 183 -35.38 -7.29 2.61
CA GLU A 183 -35.74 -8.69 2.83
C GLU A 183 -37.11 -8.85 3.50
N SER A 184 -37.42 -7.98 4.48
CA SER A 184 -38.74 -7.99 5.13
C SER A 184 -39.85 -7.61 4.15
N ARG A 185 -39.62 -6.57 3.31
CA ARG A 185 -40.55 -6.18 2.25
C ARG A 185 -40.76 -7.29 1.23
N PHE A 186 -39.69 -7.97 0.82
CA PHE A 186 -39.76 -9.10 -0.10
C PHE A 186 -40.52 -10.27 0.50
N ARG A 187 -40.32 -10.58 1.78
CA ARG A 187 -41.05 -11.64 2.47
C ARG A 187 -42.55 -11.32 2.59
N GLU A 188 -42.90 -10.08 2.90
CA GLU A 188 -44.31 -9.63 2.92
C GLU A 188 -44.95 -9.73 1.53
N TRP A 189 -44.23 -9.31 0.49
CA TRP A 189 -44.69 -9.43 -0.89
C TRP A 189 -44.88 -10.91 -1.28
N GLU A 190 -43.92 -11.78 -0.98
CA GLU A 190 -44.00 -13.21 -1.26
C GLU A 190 -45.21 -13.85 -0.58
N GLN A 191 -45.47 -13.49 0.68
CA GLN A 191 -46.66 -13.96 1.40
C GLN A 191 -47.96 -13.50 0.75
N GLN A 192 -48.02 -12.25 0.27
CA GLN A 192 -49.18 -11.75 -0.47
C GLN A 192 -49.38 -12.49 -1.80
N LEU A 193 -48.31 -12.78 -2.55
CA LEU A 193 -48.36 -13.58 -3.77
C LEU A 193 -48.90 -14.99 -3.51
N ILE A 194 -48.44 -15.64 -2.44
CA ILE A 194 -48.92 -16.98 -2.07
C ILE A 194 -50.41 -16.94 -1.70
N ASN A 195 -50.83 -15.97 -0.90
CA ASN A 195 -52.23 -15.82 -0.51
C ASN A 195 -53.13 -15.58 -1.74
N GLU A 196 -52.69 -14.77 -2.69
CA GLU A 196 -53.44 -14.50 -3.92
C GLU A 196 -53.50 -15.73 -4.84
N ARG A 197 -52.39 -16.46 -4.97
CA ARG A 197 -52.37 -17.76 -5.67
C ARG A 197 -53.37 -18.73 -5.08
N ASP A 198 -53.39 -18.86 -3.75
CA ASP A 198 -54.29 -19.80 -3.06
C ASP A 198 -55.76 -19.40 -3.22
N ARG A 199 -56.05 -18.09 -3.21
CA ARG A 199 -57.37 -17.56 -3.52
C ARG A 199 -57.80 -17.90 -4.95
N LEU A 200 -56.95 -17.63 -5.94
CA LEU A 200 -57.25 -17.91 -7.35
C LEU A 200 -57.43 -19.40 -7.61
N ASN A 201 -56.63 -20.26 -6.97
CA ASN A 201 -56.79 -21.71 -7.05
C ASN A 201 -58.13 -22.17 -6.48
N LYS A 202 -58.55 -21.60 -5.35
CA LYS A 202 -59.86 -21.90 -4.76
C LYS A 202 -61.00 -21.46 -5.68
N ASP A 203 -60.89 -20.27 -6.27
CA ASP A 203 -61.88 -19.76 -7.22
C ASP A 203 -61.94 -20.64 -8.48
N LEU A 204 -60.79 -21.06 -9.03
CA LEU A 204 -60.72 -22.03 -10.13
C LEU A 204 -61.39 -23.35 -9.78
N GLU A 205 -61.16 -23.90 -8.58
CA GLU A 205 -61.76 -25.15 -8.13
C GLU A 205 -63.29 -25.03 -8.02
N THR A 206 -63.80 -23.89 -7.54
CA THR A 206 -65.24 -23.63 -7.49
C THR A 206 -65.85 -23.53 -8.89
N GLN A 207 -65.19 -22.83 -9.83
CA GLN A 207 -65.66 -22.74 -11.21
C GLN A 207 -65.64 -24.10 -11.91
N HIS A 208 -64.57 -24.88 -11.73
CA HIS A 208 -64.51 -26.25 -12.26
C HIS A 208 -65.64 -27.12 -11.70
N SER A 209 -65.97 -26.99 -10.42
CA SER A 209 -67.09 -27.70 -9.81
C SER A 209 -68.45 -27.28 -10.38
N GLN A 210 -68.64 -25.97 -10.62
CA GLN A 210 -69.86 -25.44 -11.25
C GLN A 210 -70.00 -25.89 -12.71
N ILE A 211 -68.91 -25.87 -13.48
CA ILE A 211 -68.90 -26.37 -14.87
C ILE A 211 -69.30 -27.84 -14.87
N LYS A 212 -68.72 -28.66 -13.99
CA LYS A 212 -69.04 -30.09 -13.89
C LYS A 212 -70.50 -30.35 -13.50
N GLN A 213 -71.09 -29.51 -12.64
CA GLN A 213 -72.51 -29.58 -12.31
C GLN A 213 -73.39 -29.24 -13.52
N LEU A 214 -73.06 -28.16 -14.23
CA LEU A 214 -73.77 -27.76 -15.45
C LEU A 214 -73.66 -28.81 -16.56
N GLU A 215 -72.50 -29.43 -16.74
CA GLU A 215 -72.31 -30.56 -17.66
C GLU A 215 -73.20 -31.75 -17.29
N SER A 216 -73.25 -32.12 -16.00
CA SER A 216 -74.13 -33.20 -15.53
C SER A 216 -75.60 -32.89 -15.74
N ASP A 217 -76.01 -31.63 -15.57
CA ASP A 217 -77.39 -31.21 -15.77
C ASP A 217 -77.75 -31.13 -17.26
N LEU A 218 -76.82 -30.71 -18.13
CA LEU A 218 -76.97 -30.79 -19.58
C LEU A 218 -77.10 -32.25 -20.05
N ASP A 219 -76.30 -33.17 -19.52
CA ASP A 219 -76.39 -34.60 -19.83
C ASP A 219 -77.75 -35.19 -19.40
N LYS A 220 -78.25 -34.83 -18.22
CA LYS A 220 -79.60 -35.26 -17.76
C LYS A 220 -80.70 -34.71 -18.66
N LEU A 221 -80.62 -33.43 -19.04
CA LEU A 221 -81.58 -32.80 -19.96
C LEU A 221 -81.52 -33.46 -21.35
N TYR A 222 -80.33 -33.76 -21.85
CA TYR A 222 -80.14 -34.48 -23.11
C TYR A 222 -80.74 -35.90 -23.04
N GLN A 223 -80.49 -36.66 -21.97
CA GLN A 223 -81.08 -37.98 -21.76
C GLN A 223 -82.62 -37.95 -21.63
N GLN A 224 -83.17 -36.91 -20.97
CA GLN A 224 -84.61 -36.69 -20.91
C GLN A 224 -85.19 -36.35 -22.29
N GLN A 225 -84.50 -35.53 -23.08
CA GLN A 225 -84.94 -35.16 -24.43
C GLN A 225 -84.86 -36.34 -25.42
N VAL A 226 -83.83 -37.20 -25.30
CA VAL A 226 -83.72 -38.47 -26.04
C VAL A 226 -84.81 -39.46 -25.63
N SER A 227 -85.14 -39.57 -24.34
CA SER A 227 -86.27 -40.39 -23.87
C SER A 227 -87.62 -39.86 -24.35
N ARG A 228 -87.78 -38.54 -24.42
CA ARG A 228 -89.00 -37.87 -24.89
C ARG A 228 -89.19 -38.01 -26.41
N ASN A 229 -88.10 -38.00 -27.19
CA ASN A 229 -88.13 -38.25 -28.64
C ASN A 229 -88.18 -39.75 -29.00
N GLY A 230 -87.81 -40.65 -28.08
CA GLY A 230 -87.89 -42.10 -28.27
C GLY A 230 -89.30 -42.70 -28.12
N THR A 231 -90.31 -41.90 -27.73
CA THR A 231 -91.67 -42.41 -27.45
C THR A 231 -92.70 -42.08 -28.56
N VAL A 232 -92.29 -41.45 -29.67
CA VAL A 232 -93.22 -41.17 -30.78
C VAL A 232 -92.64 -41.63 -32.11
N ARG A 233 -92.94 -42.89 -32.47
CA ARG A 233 -93.41 -43.32 -33.80
C ARG A 233 -93.65 -44.84 -33.79
N ARG A 234 -94.92 -45.20 -33.58
CA ARG A 234 -95.54 -46.36 -34.22
C ARG A 234 -96.26 -45.85 -35.45
#